data_AF-A0A9E3S0S1-F1
#
_entry.id   AF-A0A9E3S0S1-F1
#
_cell.length_a   1.000
_cell.length_b   1.000
_cell.length_c   1.000
_cell.angle_alpha   90.00
_cell.angle_beta   90.00
_cell.angle_gamma   90.00
#
_symmetry.space_group_name_H-M   'P 1'
#
loop_
_entity.id
_entity.type
_entity.pdbx_description
1 polymer ?
#
loop_
_entity_poly.entity_id
_entity_poly.type
_entity_poly.pdbx_seq_one_letter_code
_entity_poly.pdbx_strand_id
1 'polypeptide(L)'
;MRMRSYRTAIAAALAIAASAPAATFFPNETGETLHNPHMGWVYIVNAYPHYTDEGRTIPFLNDGTVWGKVDTVAVLSDWAALEPREGIYDWSLIDSAIRFWSEKGKKIH
;
A
#
# COMPACT_ATOMS: atom_id res chain seq x y z
N MET A 1 -18.11 -50.58 -21.00
CA MET A 1 -16.97 -49.76 -20.51
C MET A 1 -16.57 -48.75 -21.60
N ARG A 2 -17.14 -47.53 -21.58
CA ARG A 2 -16.91 -46.45 -22.58
C ARG A 2 -15.97 -45.40 -21.97
N MET A 3 -14.66 -45.64 -22.03
CA MET A 3 -13.61 -44.68 -21.65
C MET A 3 -12.84 -44.26 -22.92
N ARG A 4 -13.43 -43.44 -23.78
CA ARG A 4 -12.69 -42.83 -24.92
C ARG A 4 -13.01 -41.36 -25.21
N SER A 5 -13.95 -40.73 -24.49
CA SER A 5 -14.47 -39.41 -24.88
C SER A 5 -13.97 -38.21 -24.07
N TYR A 6 -13.19 -38.41 -23.00
CA TYR A 6 -12.75 -37.29 -22.14
C TYR A 6 -11.38 -36.71 -22.51
N ARG A 7 -10.53 -37.45 -23.24
CA ARG A 7 -9.18 -36.99 -23.61
C ARG A 7 -9.19 -35.93 -24.71
N THR A 8 -10.16 -35.99 -25.62
CA THR A 8 -10.27 -35.08 -26.77
C THR A 8 -10.78 -33.69 -26.35
N ALA A 9 -11.66 -33.61 -25.35
CA ALA A 9 -12.22 -32.35 -24.87
C ALA A 9 -11.18 -31.47 -24.14
N ILE A 10 -10.25 -32.08 -23.41
CA ILE A 10 -9.20 -31.36 -22.66
C ILE A 10 -8.16 -30.75 -23.62
N ALA A 11 -7.80 -31.46 -24.70
CA ALA A 11 -6.84 -30.95 -25.68
C ALA A 11 -7.36 -29.72 -26.45
N ALA A 12 -8.67 -29.66 -26.73
CA ALA A 12 -9.27 -28.52 -27.42
C ALA A 12 -9.32 -27.25 -26.55
N ALA A 13 -9.52 -27.37 -25.24
CA ALA A 13 -9.52 -26.24 -24.33
C ALA A 13 -8.13 -25.60 -24.14
N LEU A 14 -7.06 -26.39 -24.20
CA LEU A 14 -5.67 -25.91 -24.13
C LEU A 14 -5.23 -25.16 -25.40
N ALA A 15 -5.77 -25.52 -26.57
CA ALA A 15 -5.43 -24.85 -27.84
C ALA A 15 -6.03 -23.44 -27.96
N ILE A 16 -7.19 -23.19 -27.35
CA ILE A 16 -7.87 -21.88 -27.41
C ILE A 16 -7.11 -20.83 -26.56
N ALA A 17 -6.53 -21.23 -25.42
CA ALA A 17 -5.74 -20.33 -24.58
C ALA A 17 -4.41 -19.90 -25.24
N ALA A 18 -3.84 -20.72 -26.13
CA ALA A 18 -2.56 -20.44 -26.80
C ALA A 18 -2.70 -19.56 -28.06
N SER A 19 -3.92 -19.29 -28.52
CA SER A 19 -4.21 -18.54 -29.76
C SER A 19 -4.68 -17.10 -29.51
N ALA A 20 -4.64 -16.61 -28.28
CA ALA A 20 -4.93 -15.20 -28.03
C ALA A 20 -3.89 -14.34 -28.77
N PRO A 21 -4.30 -13.46 -29.70
CA PRO A 21 -3.36 -12.59 -30.38
C PRO A 21 -2.65 -11.72 -29.34
N ALA A 22 -1.32 -11.67 -29.42
CA ALA A 22 -0.54 -10.76 -28.60
C ALA A 22 -0.96 -9.32 -28.94
N ALA A 23 -1.46 -8.60 -27.94
CA ALA A 23 -1.82 -7.20 -28.08
C ALA A 23 -0.68 -6.34 -27.55
N THR A 24 -0.17 -5.43 -28.38
CA THR A 24 0.73 -4.38 -27.91
C THR A 24 -0.11 -3.23 -27.37
N PHE A 25 0.06 -2.93 -26.08
CA PHE A 25 -0.60 -1.82 -25.42
C PHE A 25 0.40 -0.70 -25.14
N PHE A 26 0.02 0.53 -25.49
CA PHE A 26 0.77 1.74 -25.18
C PHE A 26 -0.08 2.59 -24.23
N PRO A 27 0.14 2.54 -22.91
CA PRO A 27 -0.60 3.35 -21.96
C PRO A 27 -0.35 4.84 -22.24
N ASN A 28 -1.41 5.64 -22.12
CA ASN A 28 -1.28 7.09 -22.08
C ASN A 28 -1.05 7.52 -20.63
N GLU A 29 -0.07 8.40 -20.42
CA GLU A 29 0.15 9.01 -19.11
C GLU A 29 -0.97 10.01 -18.80
N THR A 30 -1.63 9.87 -17.65
CA THR A 30 -2.78 10.71 -17.24
C THR A 30 -2.40 11.78 -16.22
N GLY A 31 -1.20 11.70 -15.63
CA GLY A 31 -0.76 12.59 -14.54
C GLY A 31 -1.55 12.42 -13.23
N GLU A 32 -2.49 11.48 -13.19
CA GLU A 32 -3.27 11.15 -12.00
C GLU A 32 -2.40 10.45 -10.97
N THR A 33 -2.83 10.50 -9.70
CA THR A 33 -2.12 9.76 -8.66
C THR A 33 -2.39 8.27 -8.83
N LEU A 34 -1.32 7.49 -8.85
CA LEU A 34 -1.44 6.04 -8.83
C LEU A 34 -1.81 5.56 -7.42
N HIS A 35 -3.07 5.20 -7.26
CA HIS A 35 -3.57 4.49 -6.09
C HIS A 35 -3.28 3.00 -6.26
N ASN A 36 -2.60 2.41 -5.28
CA ASN A 36 -2.24 0.99 -5.29
C ASN A 36 -2.62 0.29 -3.96
N PRO A 37 -3.89 0.40 -3.54
CA PRO A 37 -4.33 -0.13 -2.26
C PRO A 37 -4.18 -1.66 -2.26
N HIS A 38 -3.77 -2.22 -1.13
CA HIS A 38 -3.59 -3.68 -0.89
C HIS A 38 -2.45 -4.36 -1.66
N MET A 39 -1.66 -3.62 -2.44
CA MET A 39 -0.56 -4.17 -3.25
C MET A 39 0.83 -3.80 -2.69
N GLY A 40 0.89 -3.44 -1.41
CA GLY A 40 2.13 -3.24 -0.65
C GLY A 40 2.75 -1.85 -0.73
N TRP A 41 2.07 -0.88 -1.35
CA TRP A 41 2.54 0.52 -1.33
C TRP A 41 2.12 1.18 -0.03
N VAL A 42 3.12 1.45 0.81
CA VAL A 42 2.94 2.02 2.15
C VAL A 42 3.87 3.21 2.30
N TYR A 43 3.30 4.34 2.68
CA TYR A 43 4.10 5.51 3.06
C TYR A 43 4.53 5.36 4.52
N ILE A 44 5.84 5.40 4.77
CA ILE A 44 6.38 5.30 6.12
C ILE A 44 6.52 6.69 6.71
N VAL A 45 5.87 6.91 7.85
CA VAL A 45 5.90 8.19 8.57
C VAL A 45 6.76 8.03 9.80
N ASN A 46 7.62 9.01 10.02
CA ASN A 46 8.49 9.06 11.18
C ASN A 46 7.74 9.68 12.37
N ALA A 47 7.82 9.04 13.52
CA ALA A 47 7.30 9.53 14.79
C ALA A 47 8.40 9.35 15.85
N TYR A 48 9.13 10.43 16.13
CA TYR A 48 10.21 10.49 17.12
C TYR A 48 9.93 11.60 18.14
N PRO A 49 10.57 11.57 19.33
CA PRO A 49 10.49 12.68 20.25
C PRO A 49 10.85 14.01 19.57
N HIS A 50 9.99 15.01 19.74
CA HIS A 50 10.10 16.34 19.12
C HIS A 50 9.95 16.40 17.60
N TYR A 51 9.65 15.28 16.93
CA TYR A 51 9.43 15.25 15.49
C TYR A 51 8.39 14.20 15.09
N THR A 52 7.24 14.67 14.63
CA THR A 52 6.31 13.86 13.85
C THR A 52 6.38 14.34 12.41
N ASP A 53 6.51 13.41 11.45
CA ASP A 53 6.54 13.80 10.05
C ASP A 53 5.20 14.41 9.68
N GLU A 54 4.09 13.71 9.98
CA GLU A 54 2.75 14.18 9.61
C GLU A 54 2.75 14.64 8.14
N GLY A 55 3.37 13.90 7.22
CA GLY A 55 3.42 14.20 5.78
C GLY A 55 4.22 15.44 5.38
N ARG A 56 4.99 16.05 6.29
CA ARG A 56 5.89 17.19 6.04
C ARG A 56 7.05 16.82 5.10
N THR A 57 7.47 15.55 5.07
CA THR A 57 8.57 15.07 4.21
C THR A 57 8.14 14.74 2.79
N ILE A 58 6.87 14.92 2.42
CA ILE A 58 6.44 14.79 1.03
C ILE A 58 6.64 16.16 0.34
N PRO A 59 7.81 16.43 -0.30
CA PRO A 59 8.26 17.80 -0.54
C PRO A 59 7.66 18.42 -1.82
N PHE A 60 6.66 17.82 -2.45
CA PHE A 60 6.28 18.19 -3.83
C PHE A 60 4.84 18.68 -4.05
N LEU A 61 4.00 18.86 -3.02
CA LEU A 61 2.64 19.38 -3.23
C LEU A 61 2.28 20.38 -2.12
N ASN A 62 2.37 21.65 -2.50
CA ASN A 62 2.39 22.83 -1.63
C ASN A 62 0.99 23.25 -1.12
N ASP A 63 -0.02 22.38 -1.23
CA ASP A 63 -1.44 22.73 -1.01
C ASP A 63 -2.06 22.08 0.24
N GLY A 64 -1.28 21.32 1.02
CA GLY A 64 -1.77 20.65 2.23
C GLY A 64 -2.71 19.46 1.97
N THR A 65 -2.83 19.00 0.72
CA THR A 65 -3.68 17.85 0.33
C THR A 65 -2.90 16.54 0.19
N VAL A 66 -1.62 16.52 0.57
CA VAL A 66 -0.67 15.43 0.30
C VAL A 66 -1.15 14.04 0.74
N TRP A 67 -1.96 14.01 1.80
CA TRP A 67 -2.64 12.81 2.29
C TRP A 67 -3.45 12.15 1.18
N GLY A 68 -4.14 12.91 0.34
CA GLY A 68 -4.99 12.44 -0.75
C GLY A 68 -4.28 11.51 -1.73
N LYS A 69 -2.94 11.54 -1.80
CA LYS A 69 -2.14 10.71 -2.70
C LYS A 69 -1.61 9.41 -2.10
N VAL A 70 -1.87 9.19 -0.83
CA VAL A 70 -1.42 8.03 -0.07
C VAL A 70 -2.65 7.25 0.40
N ASP A 71 -2.62 5.94 0.19
CA ASP A 71 -3.70 5.04 0.60
C ASP A 71 -3.42 4.40 1.97
N THR A 72 -2.18 3.96 2.19
CA THR A 72 -1.76 3.22 3.39
C THR A 72 -0.51 3.84 4.00
N VAL A 73 -0.46 3.89 5.33
CA VAL A 73 0.61 4.49 6.12
C VAL A 73 1.13 3.51 7.17
N ALA A 74 2.44 3.46 7.36
CA ALA A 74 3.08 2.77 8.48
C ALA A 74 3.78 3.79 9.39
N VAL A 75 3.59 3.66 10.71
CA VAL A 75 4.27 4.50 11.69
C VAL A 75 5.61 3.86 12.06
N LEU A 76 6.69 4.60 11.87
CA LEU A 76 8.04 4.24 12.29
C LEU A 76 8.41 5.07 13.52
N SER A 77 8.84 4.42 14.59
CA SER A 77 9.26 5.06 15.83
C SER A 77 10.46 4.33 16.42
N ASP A 78 11.20 5.03 17.29
CA ASP A 78 12.33 4.47 18.01
C ASP A 78 11.86 3.59 19.16
N TRP A 79 12.47 2.42 19.31
CA TRP A 79 12.19 1.55 20.47
C TRP A 79 12.46 2.27 21.79
N ALA A 80 13.51 3.09 21.87
CA ALA A 80 13.85 3.86 23.06
C ALA A 80 12.81 4.95 23.41
N ALA A 81 12.02 5.41 22.43
CA ALA A 81 10.92 6.33 22.67
C ALA A 81 9.69 5.58 23.20
N LEU A 82 9.42 4.39 22.66
CA LEU A 82 8.34 3.52 23.13
C LEU A 82 8.64 2.94 24.52
N GLU A 83 9.87 2.50 24.78
CA GLU A 83 10.31 1.88 26.02
C GLU A 83 11.52 2.65 26.59
N PRO A 84 11.29 3.83 27.19
CA PRO A 84 12.38 4.63 27.76
C PRO A 84 13.05 3.94 28.96
N ARG A 85 12.37 2.99 29.59
CA ARG A 85 12.86 2.14 30.67
C ARG A 85 12.25 0.75 30.49
N GLU A 86 13.04 -0.30 30.70
CA GLU A 86 12.60 -1.70 30.60
C GLU A 86 11.26 -1.93 31.31
N GLY A 87 10.28 -2.47 30.58
CA GLY A 87 8.92 -2.75 31.05
C GLY A 87 8.02 -1.53 31.24
N ILE A 88 8.49 -0.32 30.90
CA ILE A 88 7.72 0.93 30.98
C ILE A 88 7.53 1.47 29.57
N TYR A 89 6.29 1.34 29.07
CA TYR A 89 5.93 1.72 27.71
C TYR A 89 5.19 3.07 27.66
N ASP A 90 5.56 3.93 26.71
CA ASP A 90 4.85 5.15 26.34
C ASP A 90 4.38 5.06 24.89
N TRP A 91 3.08 4.84 24.72
CA TRP A 91 2.44 4.72 23.40
C TRP A 91 1.98 6.06 22.83
N SER A 92 2.06 7.16 23.59
CA SER A 92 1.41 8.43 23.26
C SER A 92 1.81 8.99 21.91
N LEU A 93 3.10 8.84 21.54
CA LEU A 93 3.64 9.30 20.27
C LEU A 93 3.08 8.50 19.09
N ILE A 94 3.07 7.17 19.22
CA ILE A 94 2.53 6.24 18.21
C ILE A 94 1.03 6.47 18.05
N ASP A 95 0.29 6.54 19.17
CA ASP A 95 -1.15 6.79 19.19
C ASP A 95 -1.52 8.12 18.52
N SER A 96 -0.73 9.16 18.79
CA SER A 96 -0.95 10.47 18.16
C SER A 96 -0.74 10.43 16.65
N ALA A 97 0.30 9.73 16.17
CA ALA A 97 0.53 9.56 14.74
C ALA A 97 -0.58 8.74 14.07
N ILE A 98 -0.99 7.62 14.68
CA ILE A 98 -2.10 6.77 14.20
C ILE A 98 -3.38 7.59 14.10
N ARG A 99 -3.72 8.35 15.15
CA ARG A 99 -4.92 9.19 15.17
C ARG A 99 -4.90 10.22 14.03
N PHE A 100 -3.80 10.93 13.86
CA PHE A 100 -3.65 11.94 12.80
C PHE A 100 -3.93 11.38 11.40
N TRP A 101 -3.40 10.20 11.09
CA TRP A 101 -3.60 9.56 9.78
C TRP A 101 -4.98 8.93 9.63
N SER A 102 -5.52 8.38 10.71
CA SER A 102 -6.89 7.81 10.73
C SER A 102 -7.95 8.89 10.52
N GLU A 103 -7.79 10.08 11.13
CA GLU A 103 -8.68 11.24 10.92
C GLU A 103 -8.68 11.74 9.47
N LYS A 104 -7.65 11.40 8.70
CA LYS A 104 -7.52 11.69 7.26
C LYS A 104 -8.00 10.53 6.37
N GLY A 105 -8.63 9.51 6.97
CA GLY A 105 -9.18 8.35 6.29
C GLY A 105 -8.14 7.37 5.76
N LYS A 106 -6.92 7.36 6.34
CA LYS A 106 -5.84 6.49 5.87
C LYS A 106 -5.86 5.14 6.56
N LYS A 107 -5.47 4.11 5.81
CA LYS A 107 -5.29 2.78 6.37
C LYS A 107 -3.94 2.72 7.08
N ILE A 108 -3.92 2.19 8.30
CA ILE A 108 -2.69 1.87 9.02
C ILE A 108 -2.24 0.46 8.65
N HIS A 109 -0.96 0.29 8.32
CA HIS A 109 -0.35 -0.98 7.98
C HIS A 109 -0.08 -1.85 9.21
#